data_AF-C5KJ25-F1
#
_entry.id   AF-C5KJ25-F1
#
_cell.length_a   1.000
_cell.length_b   1.000
_cell.length_c   1.000
_cell.angle_alpha   90.00
_cell.angle_beta   90.00
_cell.angle_gamma   90.00
#
_symmetry.space_group_name_H-M   'P 1'
#
loop_
_entity.id
_entity.type
_entity.pdbx_description
1 polymer ?
#
loop_
_entity_poly.entity_id
_entity_poly.type
_entity_poly.pdbx_seq_one_letter_code
_entity_poly.pdbx_strand_id
1 'polypeptide(L)'
;MDTASSYSSDHSVEDRKAAQQQMMQLNMIIESQKTMVKLTGLCFDKCVSTPGKSLSTSEQTCLWRCAQNMMETNVFMQKRLTQQAKHQ
;
A
#
# COMPACT_ATOMS: atom_id res chain seq x y z
N MET A 1 -22.19 15.23 42.78
CA MET A 1 -21.95 13.79 42.51
C MET A 1 -21.80 13.71 40.99
N ASP A 2 -20.64 14.05 40.41
CA ASP A 2 -20.56 14.31 38.96
C ASP A 2 -19.27 13.81 38.26
N THR A 3 -18.45 13.01 38.95
CA THR A 3 -17.19 12.46 38.39
C THR A 3 -17.38 11.19 37.55
N ALA A 4 -18.55 10.55 37.59
CA ALA A 4 -18.82 9.32 36.83
C ALA A 4 -19.18 9.57 35.35
N SER A 5 -19.78 10.73 35.05
CA SER A 5 -20.21 11.07 33.68
C SER A 5 -19.05 11.50 32.78
N SER A 6 -18.02 12.14 33.34
CA SER A 6 -16.82 12.58 32.61
C SER A 6 -15.88 11.40 32.28
N TYR A 7 -15.73 10.46 33.22
CA TYR A 7 -14.88 9.27 33.05
C TYR A 7 -15.40 8.29 31.98
N SER A 8 -16.72 8.16 31.84
CA SER A 8 -17.35 7.27 30.85
C SER A 8 -17.24 7.82 29.42
N SER A 9 -17.26 9.15 29.26
CA SER A 9 -17.10 9.80 27.94
C SER A 9 -15.67 9.71 27.42
N ASP A 10 -14.67 9.86 28.29
CA ASP A 10 -13.24 9.80 27.92
C ASP A 10 -12.84 8.38 27.48
N HIS A 11 -13.19 7.34 28.25
CA HIS A 11 -12.87 5.96 27.86
C HIS A 11 -13.37 5.58 26.44
N SER A 12 -14.55 6.07 26.05
CA SER A 12 -15.10 5.85 24.72
C SER A 12 -14.30 6.53 23.59
N VAL A 13 -13.62 7.65 23.88
CA VAL A 13 -12.80 8.40 22.91
C VAL A 13 -11.47 7.67 22.70
N GLU A 14 -10.81 7.23 23.78
CA GLU A 14 -9.58 6.46 23.73
C GLU A 14 -9.76 5.12 23.01
N ASP A 15 -10.86 4.40 23.27
CA ASP A 15 -11.18 3.15 22.58
C ASP A 15 -11.41 3.38 21.07
N ARG A 16 -12.07 4.49 20.69
CA ARG A 16 -12.25 4.87 19.28
C ARG A 16 -10.93 5.22 18.61
N LYS A 17 -10.03 5.95 19.29
CA LYS A 17 -8.68 6.28 18.77
C LYS A 17 -7.84 5.03 18.60
N ALA A 18 -7.85 4.12 19.59
CA ALA A 18 -7.13 2.85 19.52
C ALA A 18 -7.66 1.98 18.35
N ALA A 19 -8.98 1.89 18.19
CA ALA A 19 -9.60 1.20 17.06
C ALA A 19 -9.24 1.85 15.71
N GLN A 20 -9.22 3.19 15.63
CA GLN A 20 -8.80 3.92 14.42
C GLN A 20 -7.32 3.69 14.09
N GLN A 21 -6.44 3.69 15.08
CA GLN A 21 -5.01 3.41 14.90
C GLN A 21 -4.79 1.99 14.42
N GLN A 22 -5.48 1.01 15.02
CA GLN A 22 -5.42 -0.38 14.60
C GLN A 22 -5.94 -0.55 13.16
N MET A 23 -7.03 0.12 12.81
CA MET A 23 -7.57 0.11 11.46
C MET A 23 -6.60 0.75 10.45
N MET A 24 -5.94 1.84 10.80
CA MET A 24 -4.92 2.49 9.96
C MET A 24 -3.72 1.56 9.70
N GLN A 25 -3.27 0.84 10.72
CA GLN A 25 -2.20 -0.14 10.60
C GLN A 25 -2.59 -1.30 9.67
N LEU A 26 -3.81 -1.83 9.83
CA LEU A 26 -4.34 -2.87 8.95
C LEU A 26 -4.45 -2.39 7.50
N ASN A 27 -4.93 -1.16 7.28
CA ASN A 27 -5.01 -0.58 5.95
C ASN A 27 -3.62 -0.48 5.28
N MET A 28 -2.58 -0.09 6.02
CA MET A 28 -1.22 -0.03 5.50
C MET A 28 -0.74 -1.40 4.99
N ILE A 29 -0.99 -2.46 5.77
CA ILE A 29 -0.62 -3.83 5.40
C ILE A 29 -1.38 -4.28 4.15
N ILE A 30 -2.68 -4.00 4.08
CA ILE A 30 -3.53 -4.36 2.94
C ILE A 30 -3.06 -3.65 1.66
N GLU A 31 -2.78 -2.36 1.72
CA GLU A 31 -2.32 -1.60 0.55
C GLU A 31 -0.92 -2.05 0.08
N SER A 32 -0.04 -2.40 1.01
CA SER A 32 1.26 -3.02 0.70
C SER A 32 1.06 -4.35 -0.04
N GLN A 33 0.19 -5.23 0.47
CA GLN A 33 -0.08 -6.53 -0.12
C GLN A 33 -0.71 -6.41 -1.52
N LYS A 34 -1.66 -5.49 -1.70
CA LYS A 34 -2.26 -5.21 -3.02
C LYS A 34 -1.20 -4.79 -4.04
N THR A 35 -0.30 -3.91 -3.62
CA THR A 35 0.81 -3.44 -4.47
C THR A 35 1.73 -4.59 -4.83
N MET A 36 2.10 -5.42 -3.86
CA MET A 36 2.93 -6.61 -4.09
C MET A 36 2.29 -7.55 -5.10
N VAL A 37 1.02 -7.95 -4.92
CA VAL A 37 0.32 -8.84 -5.84
C VAL A 37 0.25 -8.26 -7.26
N LYS A 38 -0.04 -6.95 -7.38
CA LYS A 38 -0.09 -6.26 -8.67
C LYS A 38 1.26 -6.29 -9.39
N LEU A 39 2.34 -5.99 -8.67
CA LEU A 39 3.69 -6.02 -9.22
C LEU A 39 4.12 -7.43 -9.60
N THR A 40 3.82 -8.41 -8.75
CA THR A 40 4.13 -9.82 -9.02
C THR A 40 3.47 -10.28 -10.31
N GLY A 41 2.16 -10.09 -10.48
CA GLY A 41 1.47 -10.49 -11.70
C GLY A 41 2.00 -9.77 -12.94
N LEU A 42 2.02 -8.43 -12.91
CA LEU A 42 2.44 -7.62 -14.05
C LEU A 42 3.89 -7.88 -14.48
N CYS A 43 4.81 -8.00 -13.52
CA CYS A 43 6.21 -8.20 -13.84
C CYS A 43 6.52 -9.66 -14.21
N PHE A 44 5.79 -10.63 -13.66
CA PHE A 44 5.89 -12.02 -14.10
C PHE A 44 5.50 -12.15 -15.57
N ASP A 45 4.34 -11.62 -15.96
CA ASP A 45 3.85 -11.66 -17.35
C ASP A 45 4.82 -10.99 -18.34
N LYS A 46 5.53 -9.95 -17.90
CA LYS A 46 6.50 -9.21 -18.74
C LYS A 46 7.88 -9.87 -18.81
N CYS A 47 8.34 -10.47 -17.73
CA CYS A 47 9.75 -10.85 -17.58
C CYS A 47 10.00 -12.35 -17.63
N VAL A 48 9.00 -13.18 -17.35
CA VAL A 48 9.14 -14.64 -17.29
C VAL A 48 8.44 -15.26 -18.49
N SER A 49 9.20 -15.57 -19.53
CA SER A 49 8.67 -16.13 -20.77
C SER A 49 8.33 -17.62 -20.67
N THR A 50 9.07 -18.38 -19.86
CA THR A 50 8.83 -19.80 -19.62
C THR A 50 8.97 -20.07 -18.13
N PRO A 51 7.87 -20.41 -17.41
CA PRO A 51 7.93 -20.72 -15.99
C PRO A 51 8.86 -21.90 -15.71
N GLY A 52 9.74 -21.74 -14.72
CA GLY A 52 10.69 -22.77 -14.29
C GLY A 52 10.70 -22.94 -12.77
N LYS A 53 11.54 -23.86 -12.28
CA LYS A 53 11.74 -24.09 -10.83
C LYS A 53 12.48 -22.95 -10.13
N SER A 54 13.15 -22.09 -10.91
CA SER A 54 13.98 -20.99 -10.44
C SER A 54 13.99 -19.88 -11.47
N LEU A 55 14.17 -18.64 -11.02
CA LEU A 55 14.38 -17.49 -11.89
C LEU A 55 15.84 -17.45 -12.35
N SER A 56 16.06 -17.33 -13.65
CA SER A 56 17.35 -17.02 -14.23
C SER A 56 17.82 -15.62 -13.80
N THR A 57 19.13 -15.36 -13.89
CA THR A 57 19.71 -14.05 -13.57
C THR A 57 19.08 -12.91 -14.41
N SER A 58 18.75 -13.19 -15.67
CA SER A 58 18.07 -12.23 -16.56
C SER A 58 16.64 -11.95 -16.11
N GLU A 59 15.88 -12.97 -15.70
CA GLU A 59 14.52 -12.80 -15.17
C GLU A 59 14.55 -12.01 -13.86
N GLN A 60 15.45 -12.32 -12.93
CA GLN A 60 15.62 -11.57 -11.69
C GLN A 60 15.92 -10.09 -11.95
N THR A 61 16.84 -9.81 -12.89
CA THR A 61 17.18 -8.44 -13.27
C THR A 61 15.99 -7.73 -13.92
N CYS A 62 15.25 -8.40 -14.80
CA CYS A 62 14.06 -7.84 -15.43
C CYS A 62 12.97 -7.53 -14.40
N LEU A 63 12.68 -8.46 -13.47
CA LEU A 63 11.68 -8.28 -12.43
C LEU A 63 12.01 -7.09 -11.53
N TRP A 64 13.27 -6.94 -11.12
CA TRP A 64 13.72 -5.80 -10.32
C TRP A 64 13.49 -4.47 -11.05
N ARG A 65 13.91 -4.38 -12.32
CA ARG A 65 13.70 -3.18 -13.15
C ARG A 65 12.22 -2.88 -13.38
N CYS A 66 11.43 -3.92 -13.66
CA CYS A 66 10.00 -3.80 -13.87
C CYS A 66 9.29 -3.24 -12.64
N ALA A 67 9.58 -3.79 -11.44
CA ALA A 67 8.98 -3.35 -10.20
C ALA A 67 9.37 -1.90 -9.89
N GLN A 68 10.66 -1.55 -10.00
CA GLN A 68 11.14 -0.20 -9.77
C GLN A 68 10.47 0.81 -10.72
N ASN A 69 10.50 0.55 -12.03
CA ASN A 69 9.91 1.44 -13.03
C ASN A 69 8.40 1.63 -12.82
N MET A 70 7.69 0.58 -12.43
CA MET A 70 6.25 0.66 -12.15
C MET A 70 5.97 1.50 -10.89
N MET A 71 6.76 1.36 -9.82
CA MET A 71 6.63 2.20 -8.64
C MET A 71 6.93 3.67 -8.95
N GLU A 72 7.99 3.96 -9.69
CA GLU A 72 8.34 5.32 -10.13
C GLU A 72 7.24 5.93 -11.00
N THR A 73 6.68 5.14 -11.92
CA THR A 73 5.53 5.53 -12.76
C THR A 73 4.32 5.87 -11.90
N ASN A 74 3.98 5.03 -10.92
CA ASN A 74 2.87 5.30 -10.01
C ASN A 74 3.08 6.62 -9.25
N VAL A 75 4.27 6.88 -8.71
CA VAL A 75 4.58 8.13 -8.01
C VAL A 75 4.44 9.34 -8.94
N PHE A 76 4.94 9.24 -10.17
CA PHE A 76 4.81 10.29 -11.16
C PHE A 76 3.33 10.59 -11.48
N MET A 77 2.54 9.56 -11.73
CA MET A 77 1.10 9.69 -12.03
C MET A 77 0.34 10.30 -10.86
N GLN A 78 0.58 9.85 -9.62
CA GLN A 78 -0.07 10.40 -8.44
C GLN A 78 0.25 11.89 -8.24
N LYS A 79 1.50 12.29 -8.47
CA LYS A 79 1.89 13.71 -8.44
C LYS A 79 1.11 14.53 -9.48
N ARG A 80 0.98 14.02 -10.71
CA ARG A 80 0.23 14.69 -11.78
C ARG A 80 -1.27 14.79 -11.47
N LEU A 81 -1.88 13.71 -10.98
CA LEU A 81 -3.30 13.70 -10.59
C LEU A 81 -3.58 14.70 -9.46
N THR A 82 -2.69 14.74 -8.46
CA THR A 82 -2.80 15.69 -7.34
C THR A 82 -2.61 17.15 -7.79
N GLN A 83 -1.73 17.39 -8.77
CA GLN A 83 -1.56 18.71 -9.37
C GLN A 83 -2.83 19.15 -10.12
N GLN A 84 -3.44 18.26 -10.90
CA GLN A 84 -4.67 18.56 -11.64
C GLN A 84 -5.84 18.87 -10.71
N ALA A 85 -6.00 18.13 -9.61
CA ALA A 85 -7.05 18.35 -8.63
C ALA A 85 -6.96 19.72 -7.90
N LYS A 86 -5.80 20.39 -7.91
CA LYS A 86 -5.62 21.74 -7.33
C LYS A 86 -5.98 22.87 -8.29
N HIS A 87 -6.12 22.57 -9.58
CA HIS A 87 -6.50 23.54 -10.62
C HIS A 87 -7.98 23.46 -11.00
N GLN A 88 -8.73 22.55 -10.36
CA GLN A 88 -10.19 22.50 -10.35
C GLN A 88 -10.70 23.22 -9.11
#